data_AF-A0A3B6RSY6-F1
#
_entry.id   AF-A0A3B6RSY6-F1
#
_cell.length_a   1.000
_cell.length_b   1.000
_cell.length_c   1.000
_cell.angle_alpha   90.00
_cell.angle_beta   90.00
_cell.angle_gamma   90.00
#
_symmetry.space_group_name_H-M   'P 1'
#
loop_
_entity.id
_entity.type
_entity.pdbx_description
1 polymer ?
#
loop_
_entity_poly.entity_id
_entity_poly.type
_entity_poly.pdbx_seq_one_letter_code
_entity_poly.pdbx_strand_id
1 'polypeptide(L)'
;MAVPPSDMQQNFSSLLQSREGTDVVFRVRGATFAAHRCVLAARSSVFRSLVFGPKKEGPSSTASDVQIEEVFEAMLGFIYGDLLTMPSVVKDEGVLVQHLLVAADRYDLRRLKLMCANKLCAHIGMDTAKTILALAEKHGCDGLQNSWDFDHLCRSCPSVMKCIVLAMLPAK
;
A
#
# COMPACT_ATOMS: atom_id res chain seq x y z
N MET A 1 -38.28 4.07 -14.98
CA MET A 1 -37.62 3.18 -13.99
C MET A 1 -36.17 3.63 -13.88
N ALA A 2 -35.67 3.88 -12.67
CA ALA A 2 -34.26 4.27 -12.48
C ALA A 2 -33.39 3.01 -12.43
N VAL A 3 -32.20 3.08 -13.04
CA VAL A 3 -31.21 2.01 -12.97
C VAL A 3 -30.54 2.07 -11.60
N PRO A 4 -30.50 0.97 -10.83
CA PRO A 4 -29.81 0.94 -9.55
C PRO A 4 -28.29 1.10 -9.73
N PRO A 5 -27.56 1.60 -8.73
CA PRO A 5 -26.10 1.67 -8.77
C PRO A 5 -25.48 0.26 -8.85
N SER A 6 -24.26 0.17 -9.36
CA SER A 6 -23.49 -1.07 -9.40
C SER A 6 -23.24 -1.62 -8.00
N ASP A 7 -23.43 -2.92 -7.82
CA ASP A 7 -23.20 -3.69 -6.59
C ASP A 7 -21.97 -4.64 -6.69
N MET A 8 -21.27 -4.62 -7.84
CA MET A 8 -20.12 -5.50 -8.12
C MET A 8 -19.07 -5.46 -7.01
N GLN A 9 -18.78 -4.27 -6.49
CA GLN A 9 -17.80 -4.08 -5.44
C GLN A 9 -18.18 -4.83 -4.15
N GLN A 10 -19.45 -4.75 -3.75
CA GLN A 10 -20.00 -5.43 -2.58
C GLN A 10 -19.97 -6.94 -2.81
N ASN A 11 -20.39 -7.39 -3.99
CA ASN A 11 -20.44 -8.82 -4.34
C ASN A 11 -19.05 -9.48 -4.24
N PHE A 12 -18.00 -8.85 -4.79
CA PHE A 12 -16.62 -9.38 -4.65
C PHE A 12 -16.09 -9.26 -3.21
N SER A 13 -16.43 -8.19 -2.50
CA SER A 13 -16.03 -8.05 -1.09
C SER A 13 -16.66 -9.14 -0.22
N SER A 14 -17.93 -9.47 -0.45
CA SER A 14 -18.63 -10.58 0.20
C SER A 14 -18.02 -11.95 -0.16
N LEU A 15 -17.57 -12.14 -1.40
CA LEU A 15 -16.88 -13.37 -1.82
C LEU A 15 -15.57 -13.59 -1.04
N LEU A 16 -14.80 -12.53 -0.78
CA LEU A 16 -13.60 -12.63 0.08
C LEU A 16 -13.97 -13.01 1.52
N GLN A 17 -15.05 -12.46 2.06
CA GLN A 17 -15.49 -12.70 3.43
C GLN A 17 -16.07 -14.11 3.65
N SER A 18 -16.90 -14.59 2.71
CA SER A 18 -17.54 -15.91 2.81
C SER A 18 -16.55 -17.05 2.62
N ARG A 19 -15.43 -16.80 1.91
CA ARG A 19 -14.40 -17.79 1.53
C ARG A 19 -14.94 -18.93 0.65
N GLU A 20 -16.14 -18.77 0.12
CA GLU A 20 -16.78 -19.76 -0.73
C GLU A 20 -16.00 -19.91 -2.04
N GLY A 21 -15.59 -21.14 -2.37
CA GLY A 21 -14.86 -21.42 -3.61
C GLY A 21 -13.38 -21.04 -3.59
N THR A 22 -12.81 -20.70 -2.44
CA THR A 22 -11.37 -20.41 -2.32
C THR A 22 -10.50 -21.60 -2.72
N ASP A 23 -9.49 -21.37 -3.53
CA ASP A 23 -8.63 -22.38 -4.17
C ASP A 23 -7.13 -22.14 -3.93
N VAL A 24 -6.78 -21.15 -3.10
CA VAL A 24 -5.43 -20.88 -2.63
C VAL A 24 -5.43 -20.35 -1.20
N VAL A 25 -4.39 -20.71 -0.44
CA VAL A 25 -4.16 -20.22 0.92
C VAL A 25 -2.76 -19.61 1.03
N PHE A 26 -2.70 -18.38 1.54
CA PHE A 26 -1.46 -17.69 1.90
C PHE A 26 -1.21 -17.77 3.40
N ARG A 27 0.06 -17.96 3.80
CA ARG A 27 0.49 -17.84 5.19
C ARG A 27 1.31 -16.57 5.37
N VAL A 28 0.91 -15.73 6.31
CA VAL A 28 1.60 -14.48 6.68
C VAL A 28 1.75 -14.49 8.19
N ARG A 29 3.00 -14.60 8.69
CA ARG A 29 3.38 -14.55 10.11
C ARG A 29 2.57 -15.37 11.14
N GLY A 30 1.76 -16.33 10.69
CA GLY A 30 0.97 -17.21 11.55
C GLY A 30 -0.51 -17.20 11.16
N ALA A 31 -0.99 -16.10 10.58
CA ALA A 31 -2.30 -16.03 9.97
C ALA A 31 -2.37 -16.74 8.60
N THR A 32 -3.57 -17.21 8.28
CA THR A 32 -3.90 -17.84 7.00
C THR A 32 -4.97 -17.05 6.28
N PHE A 33 -4.77 -16.84 4.99
CA PHE A 33 -5.66 -16.07 4.13
C PHE A 33 -6.08 -16.93 2.94
N ALA A 34 -7.34 -17.37 2.95
CA ALA A 34 -7.94 -18.08 1.82
C ALA A 34 -8.39 -17.08 0.76
N ALA A 35 -8.13 -17.39 -0.51
CA ALA A 35 -8.43 -16.50 -1.63
C ALA A 35 -8.70 -17.28 -2.93
N HIS A 36 -8.99 -16.55 -4.00
CA HIS A 36 -9.30 -17.06 -5.33
C HIS A 36 -8.16 -16.71 -6.30
N ARG A 37 -7.52 -17.73 -6.88
CA ARG A 37 -6.40 -17.57 -7.82
C ARG A 37 -6.78 -16.70 -9.01
N CYS A 38 -7.98 -16.87 -9.55
CA CYS A 38 -8.47 -16.10 -10.70
C CYS A 38 -8.61 -14.61 -10.40
N VAL A 39 -9.15 -14.24 -9.23
CA VAL A 39 -9.31 -12.84 -8.82
C VAL A 39 -7.94 -12.19 -8.60
N LEU A 40 -7.05 -12.87 -7.88
CA LEU A 40 -5.67 -12.40 -7.64
C LEU A 40 -4.92 -12.17 -8.96
N ALA A 41 -4.97 -13.15 -9.87
CA ALA A 41 -4.29 -13.11 -11.15
C ALA A 41 -4.85 -12.06 -12.13
N ALA A 42 -6.14 -11.74 -12.03
CA ALA A 42 -6.76 -10.68 -12.83
C ALA A 42 -6.33 -9.29 -12.37
N ARG A 43 -5.99 -9.14 -11.08
CA ARG A 43 -5.73 -7.84 -10.45
C ARG A 43 -4.24 -7.51 -10.31
N SER A 44 -3.36 -8.51 -10.43
CA SER A 44 -1.92 -8.35 -10.29
C SER A 44 -1.15 -9.35 -11.16
N SER A 45 -0.24 -8.84 -11.97
CA SER A 45 0.67 -9.63 -12.81
C SER A 45 1.61 -10.51 -11.97
N VAL A 46 2.04 -9.99 -10.81
CA VAL A 46 2.89 -10.69 -9.84
C VAL A 46 2.11 -11.83 -9.19
N PHE A 47 0.88 -11.59 -8.73
CA PHE A 47 0.02 -12.66 -8.22
C PHE A 47 -0.30 -13.68 -9.29
N ARG A 48 -0.56 -13.28 -10.54
CA ARG A 48 -0.77 -14.20 -11.67
C ARG A 48 0.40 -15.16 -11.82
N SER A 49 1.62 -14.62 -11.83
CA SER A 49 2.85 -15.41 -11.91
C SER A 49 3.03 -16.31 -10.68
N LEU A 50 2.67 -15.81 -9.50
CA LEU A 50 2.77 -16.55 -8.25
C LEU A 50 1.80 -17.74 -8.20
N VAL A 51 0.54 -17.53 -8.61
CA VAL A 51 -0.51 -18.56 -8.48
C VAL A 51 -0.60 -19.47 -9.69
N PHE A 52 -0.21 -19.05 -10.89
CA PHE A 52 -0.26 -19.88 -12.12
C PHE A 52 1.11 -20.19 -12.71
N GLY A 53 2.20 -19.67 -12.13
CA GLY A 53 3.55 -20.02 -12.54
C GLY A 53 3.93 -21.47 -12.22
N PRO A 54 5.12 -21.91 -12.67
CA PRO A 54 5.63 -23.24 -12.40
C PRO A 54 5.63 -23.52 -10.90
N LYS A 55 4.95 -24.59 -10.46
CA LYS A 55 4.91 -24.98 -9.06
C LYS A 55 6.31 -25.34 -8.59
N LYS A 56 6.78 -24.73 -7.49
CA LYS A 56 7.83 -25.35 -6.68
C LYS A 56 7.22 -26.55 -5.96
N GLU A 57 7.87 -27.70 -6.01
CA GLU A 57 7.41 -28.93 -5.35
C GLU A 57 7.18 -28.68 -3.85
N GLY A 58 5.98 -28.97 -3.34
CA GLY A 58 5.60 -28.74 -1.94
C GLY A 58 4.09 -28.56 -1.71
N PRO A 59 3.64 -28.55 -0.45
CA PRO A 59 2.22 -28.41 -0.11
C PRO A 59 1.63 -27.10 -0.65
N SER A 60 0.33 -27.12 -1.00
CA SER A 60 -0.44 -26.09 -1.71
C SER A 60 -0.55 -24.70 -1.04
N SER A 61 0.23 -24.44 0.01
CA SER A 61 0.35 -23.14 0.66
C SER A 61 1.33 -22.25 -0.08
N THR A 62 0.87 -21.07 -0.52
CA THR A 62 1.73 -20.08 -1.14
C THR A 62 2.31 -19.17 -0.07
N ALA A 63 3.64 -19.08 0.01
CA ALA A 63 4.27 -18.09 0.87
C ALA A 63 4.07 -16.70 0.27
N SER A 64 3.57 -15.76 1.07
CA SER A 64 3.55 -14.35 0.69
C SER A 64 4.86 -13.69 1.12
N ASP A 65 5.38 -12.83 0.26
CA ASP A 65 6.52 -11.97 0.61
C ASP A 65 6.14 -10.86 1.61
N VAL A 66 4.84 -10.62 1.81
CA VAL A 66 4.33 -9.67 2.82
C VAL A 66 4.39 -10.34 4.18
N GLN A 67 5.04 -9.69 5.15
CA GLN A 67 5.27 -10.20 6.50
C GLN A 67 4.40 -9.51 7.56
N ILE A 68 3.47 -8.65 7.17
CA ILE A 68 2.59 -7.92 8.08
C ILE A 68 1.16 -8.31 7.73
N GLU A 69 0.44 -8.90 8.67
CA GLU A 69 -0.89 -9.48 8.45
C GLU A 69 -1.88 -8.41 7.98
N GLU A 70 -1.86 -7.25 8.64
CA GLU A 70 -2.71 -6.09 8.34
C GLU A 70 -2.45 -5.51 6.94
N VAL A 71 -1.19 -5.56 6.48
CA VAL A 71 -0.83 -5.13 5.11
C VAL A 71 -1.42 -6.09 4.09
N PHE A 72 -1.29 -7.40 4.34
CA PHE A 72 -1.80 -8.41 3.43
C PHE A 72 -3.34 -8.40 3.38
N GLU A 73 -3.99 -8.21 4.53
CA GLU A 73 -5.44 -8.04 4.61
C GLU A 73 -5.92 -6.81 3.82
N ALA A 74 -5.27 -5.65 4.00
CA ALA A 74 -5.59 -4.44 3.24
C ALA A 74 -5.38 -4.62 1.72
N MET A 75 -4.33 -5.35 1.31
CA MET A 75 -4.12 -5.69 -0.11
C MET A 75 -5.25 -6.56 -0.65
N LEU A 76 -5.69 -7.59 0.07
CA LEU A 76 -6.81 -8.43 -0.35
C LEU A 76 -8.10 -7.62 -0.44
N GLY A 77 -8.38 -6.76 0.55
CA GLY A 77 -9.51 -5.84 0.51
C GLY A 77 -9.51 -4.97 -0.76
N PHE A 78 -8.36 -4.43 -1.14
CA PHE A 78 -8.22 -3.67 -2.39
C PHE A 78 -8.39 -4.54 -3.65
N ILE A 79 -7.86 -5.77 -3.65
CA ILE A 79 -7.94 -6.66 -4.81
C ILE A 79 -9.41 -6.99 -5.14
N TYR A 80 -10.24 -7.24 -4.13
CA TYR A 80 -11.64 -7.60 -4.31
C TYR A 80 -12.58 -6.39 -4.39
N GLY A 81 -12.30 -5.31 -3.65
CA GLY A 81 -13.20 -4.17 -3.52
C GLY A 81 -12.71 -2.86 -4.14
N ASP A 82 -11.48 -2.81 -4.68
CA ASP A 82 -10.84 -1.58 -5.23
C ASP A 82 -10.83 -0.39 -4.25
N LEU A 83 -10.91 -0.67 -2.95
CA LEU A 83 -10.89 0.32 -1.87
C LEU A 83 -9.63 0.20 -1.03
N LEU A 84 -9.11 1.36 -0.59
CA LEU A 84 -8.10 1.45 0.45
C LEU A 84 -8.80 1.46 1.82
N THR A 85 -9.09 0.28 2.34
CA THR A 85 -9.63 0.11 3.69
C THR A 85 -8.49 -0.20 4.65
N MET A 86 -8.36 0.59 5.71
CA MET A 86 -7.41 0.31 6.78
C MET A 86 -8.11 -0.53 7.85
N PRO A 87 -7.48 -1.56 8.41
CA PRO A 87 -8.04 -2.29 9.54
C PRO A 87 -8.27 -1.34 10.73
N SER A 88 -9.39 -1.50 11.44
CA SER A 88 -9.80 -0.57 12.50
C SER A 88 -8.89 -0.56 13.74
N VAL A 89 -7.97 -1.52 13.87
CA VAL A 89 -7.16 -1.78 15.08
C VAL A 89 -5.70 -1.31 14.93
N VAL A 90 -5.41 -0.46 13.96
CA VAL A 90 -4.03 -0.09 13.62
C VAL A 90 -3.56 1.06 14.51
N LYS A 91 -2.51 0.80 15.31
CA LYS A 91 -1.91 1.80 16.22
C LYS A 91 -1.26 2.98 15.51
N ASP A 92 -0.70 2.74 14.32
CA ASP A 92 -0.04 3.75 13.48
C ASP A 92 -0.44 3.55 12.02
N GLU A 93 -1.46 4.28 11.60
CA GLU A 93 -1.99 4.24 10.24
C GLU A 93 -0.93 4.66 9.21
N GLY A 94 -0.08 5.65 9.55
CA GLY A 94 0.96 6.15 8.64
C GLY A 94 2.01 5.09 8.33
N VAL A 95 2.51 4.38 9.34
CA VAL A 95 3.45 3.27 9.17
C VAL A 95 2.81 2.14 8.37
N LEU A 96 1.54 1.80 8.63
CA LEU A 96 0.86 0.76 7.87
C LEU A 96 0.69 1.14 6.39
N VAL A 97 0.30 2.38 6.09
CA VAL A 97 0.17 2.86 4.70
C VAL A 97 1.53 2.87 3.99
N GLN A 98 2.63 3.14 4.69
CA GLN A 98 3.98 3.02 4.11
C GLN A 98 4.32 1.58 3.73
N HIS A 99 4.06 0.62 4.61
CA HIS A 99 4.27 -0.80 4.28
C HIS A 99 3.35 -1.27 3.15
N LEU A 100 2.10 -0.79 3.14
CA LEU A 100 1.15 -1.08 2.07
C LEU A 100 1.58 -0.49 0.73
N LEU A 101 2.18 0.71 0.71
CA LEU A 101 2.76 1.30 -0.50
C LEU A 101 3.86 0.40 -1.09
N VAL A 102 4.79 -0.07 -0.26
CA VAL A 102 5.88 -0.97 -0.67
C VAL A 102 5.32 -2.28 -1.21
N ALA A 103 4.32 -2.84 -0.52
CA ALA A 103 3.68 -4.08 -0.95
C ALA A 103 2.89 -3.90 -2.26
N ALA A 104 2.17 -2.80 -2.42
CA ALA A 104 1.43 -2.46 -3.63
C ALA A 104 2.37 -2.32 -4.83
N ASP A 105 3.54 -1.72 -4.66
CA ASP A 105 4.56 -1.66 -5.71
C ASP A 105 5.09 -3.05 -6.07
N ARG A 106 5.46 -3.84 -5.05
CA ARG A 106 5.99 -5.20 -5.24
C ARG A 106 5.03 -6.14 -5.95
N TYR A 107 3.73 -5.99 -5.71
CA TYR A 107 2.68 -6.81 -6.33
C TYR A 107 2.02 -6.14 -7.54
N ASP A 108 2.60 -5.07 -8.09
CA ASP A 108 2.11 -4.38 -9.29
C ASP A 108 0.63 -3.92 -9.17
N LEU A 109 0.24 -3.46 -7.98
CA LEU A 109 -1.08 -2.90 -7.69
C LEU A 109 -1.04 -1.37 -7.85
N ARG A 110 -0.88 -0.91 -9.10
CA ARG A 110 -0.61 0.50 -9.43
C ARG A 110 -1.57 1.51 -8.78
N ARG A 111 -2.88 1.24 -8.82
CA ARG A 111 -3.89 2.13 -8.22
C ARG A 111 -3.78 2.19 -6.70
N LEU A 112 -3.60 1.05 -6.04
CA LEU A 112 -3.35 1.00 -4.59
C LEU A 112 -2.09 1.78 -4.21
N LYS A 113 -0.99 1.61 -4.97
CA LYS A 113 0.25 2.36 -4.77
C LYS A 113 0.00 3.87 -4.77
N LEU A 114 -0.76 4.37 -5.75
CA LEU A 114 -1.10 5.81 -5.85
C LEU A 114 -2.03 6.26 -4.71
N MET A 115 -2.99 5.44 -4.30
CA MET A 115 -3.86 5.75 -3.16
C MET A 115 -3.05 5.86 -1.85
N CYS A 116 -2.11 4.94 -1.62
CA CYS A 116 -1.20 5.01 -0.47
C CYS A 116 -0.31 6.26 -0.54
N ALA A 117 0.26 6.56 -1.71
CA ALA A 117 1.10 7.75 -1.89
C ALA A 117 0.32 9.03 -1.58
N ASN A 118 -0.89 9.19 -2.14
CA ASN A 118 -1.76 10.34 -1.88
C ASN A 118 -2.12 10.46 -0.40
N LYS A 119 -2.42 9.34 0.27
CA LYS A 119 -2.75 9.33 1.70
C LYS A 119 -1.56 9.75 2.57
N LEU A 120 -0.35 9.30 2.22
CA LEU A 120 0.88 9.73 2.90
C LEU A 120 1.21 11.21 2.63
N CYS A 121 1.04 11.68 1.40
CA CYS A 121 1.22 13.09 1.06
C CYS A 121 0.25 13.99 1.85
N ALA A 122 -0.99 13.56 2.05
CA ALA A 122 -1.95 14.31 2.89
C ALA A 122 -1.52 14.36 4.36
N HIS A 123 -0.82 13.34 4.88
CA HIS A 123 -0.30 13.31 6.24
C HIS A 123 0.99 14.13 6.41
N ILE A 124 1.82 14.26 5.37
CA ILE A 124 2.97 15.19 5.32
C ILE A 124 2.47 16.61 4.97
N GLY A 125 1.27 16.99 5.42
CA GLY A 125 0.57 18.19 5.00
C GLY A 125 1.38 19.48 5.16
N MET A 126 0.84 20.58 4.62
CA MET A 126 1.45 21.92 4.62
C MET A 126 2.14 22.30 5.92
N ASP A 127 1.66 21.87 7.08
CA ASP A 127 2.25 22.23 8.37
C ASP A 127 3.58 21.53 8.64
N THR A 128 3.78 20.27 8.20
CA THR A 128 5.08 19.60 8.27
C THR A 128 6.05 20.20 7.25
N ALA A 129 5.59 20.47 6.03
CA ALA A 129 6.38 21.15 5.01
C ALA A 129 6.78 22.57 5.45
N LYS A 130 5.87 23.36 6.03
CA LYS A 130 6.14 24.68 6.62
C LYS A 130 7.10 24.62 7.80
N THR A 131 6.98 23.61 8.65
CA THR A 131 7.89 23.44 9.79
C THR A 131 9.30 23.09 9.30
N ILE A 132 9.42 22.24 8.28
CA ILE A 132 10.70 21.92 7.62
C ILE A 132 11.28 23.16 6.93
N LEU A 133 10.45 23.95 6.24
CA LEU A 133 10.87 25.19 5.58
C LEU A 133 11.34 26.25 6.59
N ALA A 134 10.58 26.44 7.68
CA ALA A 134 10.93 27.34 8.77
C ALA A 134 12.20 26.90 9.52
N LEU A 135 12.43 25.59 9.67
CA LEU A 135 13.68 25.05 10.21
C LEU A 135 14.85 25.28 9.24
N ALA A 136 14.66 25.06 7.93
CA ALA A 136 15.67 25.29 6.91
C ALA A 136 16.08 26.77 6.82
N GLU A 137 15.12 27.69 6.93
CA GLU A 137 15.35 29.14 7.02
C GLU A 137 16.12 29.51 8.29
N LYS A 138 15.73 28.95 9.44
CA LYS A 138 16.39 29.19 10.72
C LYS A 138 17.84 28.71 10.75
N HIS A 139 18.18 27.69 9.97
CA HIS A 139 19.51 27.09 9.92
C HIS A 139 20.35 27.51 8.69
N GLY A 140 19.87 28.46 7.87
CA GLY A 140 20.64 29.03 6.76
C GLY A 140 20.83 28.11 5.55
N CYS A 141 19.88 27.21 5.29
CA CYS A 141 19.90 26.30 4.15
C CYS A 141 19.25 26.94 2.90
N ASP A 142 19.93 27.90 2.28
CA ASP A 142 19.41 28.72 1.16
C ASP A 142 19.09 27.91 -0.13
N GLY A 143 19.55 26.66 -0.22
CA GLY A 143 19.36 25.79 -1.40
C GLY A 143 17.97 25.17 -1.53
N LEU A 144 17.14 25.21 -0.49
CA LEU A 144 15.82 24.56 -0.50
C LEU A 144 14.70 25.44 -1.09
N GLN A 145 14.87 26.76 -1.07
CA GLN A 145 13.81 27.73 -1.38
C GLN A 145 13.63 28.01 -2.88
N ASN A 146 14.66 27.83 -3.71
CA ASN A 146 14.68 28.39 -5.06
C ASN A 146 14.51 27.38 -6.19
N SER A 147 14.20 26.12 -5.90
CA SER A 147 14.11 25.12 -6.96
C SER A 147 12.68 24.63 -7.19
N TRP A 148 12.23 24.82 -8.43
CA TRP A 148 11.23 24.02 -9.15
C TRP A 148 11.32 22.49 -8.87
N ASP A 149 12.46 22.00 -8.35
CA ASP A 149 12.66 20.65 -7.84
C ASP A 149 11.87 20.32 -6.57
N PHE A 150 11.59 21.24 -5.64
CA PHE A 150 10.90 20.87 -4.38
C PHE A 150 9.45 20.43 -4.64
N ASP A 151 8.77 21.15 -5.53
CA ASP A 151 7.39 20.83 -5.94
C ASP A 151 7.34 19.55 -6.80
N HIS A 152 8.38 19.29 -7.59
CA HIS A 152 8.55 18.04 -8.37
C HIS A 152 8.94 16.84 -7.50
N LEU A 153 9.74 17.06 -6.44
CA LEU A 153 10.20 16.06 -5.47
C LEU A 153 9.06 15.60 -4.57
N CYS A 154 8.18 16.52 -4.14
CA CYS A 154 6.92 16.21 -3.46
C CYS A 154 5.96 15.40 -4.34
N ARG A 155 5.95 15.63 -5.65
CA ARG A 155 5.09 14.92 -6.62
C ARG A 155 5.61 13.55 -7.03
N SER A 156 6.92 13.30 -6.93
CA SER A 156 7.54 12.12 -7.56
C SER A 156 7.71 10.90 -6.65
N CYS A 157 8.05 11.04 -5.35
CA CYS A 157 8.22 9.88 -4.45
C CYS A 157 8.28 10.25 -2.94
N PRO A 158 7.25 9.95 -2.13
CA PRO A 158 7.20 10.31 -0.70
C PRO A 158 8.24 9.60 0.19
N SER A 159 8.75 8.44 -0.24
CA SER A 159 9.82 7.69 0.45
C SER A 159 11.12 8.49 0.55
N VAL A 160 11.37 9.41 -0.39
CA VAL A 160 12.57 10.26 -0.48
C VAL A 160 12.56 11.36 0.58
N MET A 161 11.38 11.84 0.97
CA MET A 161 11.25 12.86 2.03
C MET A 161 11.62 12.30 3.41
N LYS A 162 11.37 11.00 3.64
CA LYS A 162 11.76 10.28 4.87
C LYS A 162 13.29 10.14 5.02
N CYS A 163 14.04 10.03 3.91
CA CYS A 163 15.51 10.00 3.91
C CYS A 163 16.13 11.38 4.15
N ILE A 164 15.52 12.45 3.65
CA ILE A 164 16.01 13.83 3.81
C ILE A 164 15.82 14.31 5.26
N VAL A 165 14.68 14.00 5.89
CA VAL A 165 14.43 14.33 7.30
C VAL A 165 15.36 13.59 8.25
N LEU A 166 15.73 12.33 7.96
CA LEU A 166 16.72 11.57 8.74
C LEU A 166 18.15 12.13 8.63
N ALA A 167 18.52 12.76 7.50
CA ALA A 167 19.84 13.32 7.25
C ALA A 167 20.06 14.73 7.86
N MET A 168 18.98 15.41 8.28
CA MET A 168 19.04 16.76 8.88
C MET A 168 18.99 16.75 10.42
N LEU A 169 18.91 15.60 11.07
CA LEU A 169 19.07 15.49 12.51
C LEU A 169 20.57 15.42 12.85
N PRO A 170 21.10 16.26 13.77
CA PRO A 170 22.46 16.09 14.24
C PRO A 170 22.58 14.76 14.99
N ALA A 171 23.60 13.98 14.63
CA ALA A 171 23.94 12.73 15.31
C ALA A 171 24.12 12.99 16.81
N LYS A 172 23.39 12.25 17.65
CA LYS A 172 23.69 12.11 19.08
C LYS A 172 24.47 10.84 19.30
#